data_AF-T0ST84-F1
#
_entry.id   AF-T0ST84-F1
#
_cell.length_a   1.000
_cell.length_b   1.000
_cell.length_c   1.000
_cell.angle_alpha   90.00
_cell.angle_beta   90.00
_cell.angle_gamma   90.00
#
_symmetry.space_group_name_H-M   'P 1'
#
loop_
_entity.id
_entity.type
_entity.pdbx_description
1 polymer ?
#
loop_
_entity_poly.entity_id
_entity_poly.type
_entity_poly.pdbx_seq_one_letter_code
_entity_poly.pdbx_strand_id
1 'polypeptide(L)'
;MAFGLKKNKVLIELDAAELSTQQIRLIKSINAILANVVTTDSEEDFFEGSAEFMRMCASLIKQANFAENLKGIDGIPYAEQALEYSMDMLTEHITNSKVVHYDN
;
A
#
# COMPACT_ATOMS: atom_id res chain seq x y z
N MET A 1 -27.14 -24.90 15.04
CA MET A 1 -27.19 -23.60 14.33
C MET A 1 -25.85 -23.41 13.63
N ALA A 2 -25.80 -23.65 12.33
CA ALA A 2 -24.61 -23.32 11.54
C ALA A 2 -24.72 -21.84 11.14
N PHE A 3 -23.85 -20.99 11.69
CA PHE A 3 -23.69 -19.63 11.20
C PHE A 3 -23.28 -19.69 9.74
N GLY A 4 -24.13 -19.16 8.85
CA GLY A 4 -23.84 -19.12 7.42
C GLY A 4 -22.50 -18.42 7.18
N LEU A 5 -21.56 -19.16 6.58
CA LEU A 5 -20.32 -18.58 6.05
C LEU A 5 -20.73 -17.49 5.06
N LYS A 6 -20.36 -16.22 5.34
CA LYS A 6 -20.50 -15.11 4.39
C LYS A 6 -19.83 -15.55 3.09
N LYS A 7 -20.60 -15.69 2.01
CA LYS A 7 -20.20 -16.39 0.76
C LYS A 7 -18.95 -15.83 0.05
N ASN A 8 -18.49 -14.61 0.38
CA ASN A 8 -17.38 -13.94 -0.29
C ASN A 8 -16.34 -13.40 0.71
N LYS A 9 -15.82 -14.25 1.61
CA LYS A 9 -14.74 -13.83 2.52
C LYS A 9 -13.39 -14.06 1.85
N VAL A 10 -12.61 -13.00 1.71
CA VAL A 10 -11.20 -13.09 1.32
C VAL A 10 -10.36 -13.19 2.60
N LEU A 11 -9.46 -14.17 2.66
CA LEU A 11 -8.48 -14.35 3.72
C LEU A 11 -7.08 -14.11 3.15
N ILE A 12 -6.30 -13.28 3.83
CA ILE A 12 -4.91 -12.99 3.48
C ILE A 12 -4.04 -13.48 4.64
N GLU A 13 -3.14 -14.42 4.35
CA GLU A 13 -2.16 -14.94 5.30
C GLU A 13 -0.78 -14.40 4.94
N LEU A 14 -0.06 -13.88 5.94
CA LEU A 14 1.27 -13.30 5.79
C LEU A 14 2.17 -13.86 6.89
N ASP A 15 3.39 -14.26 6.54
CA ASP A 15 4.41 -14.50 7.54
C ASP A 15 4.86 -13.15 8.11
N ALA A 16 4.67 -12.99 9.43
CA ALA A 16 4.95 -11.76 10.14
C ALA A 16 6.21 -11.85 11.02
N ALA A 17 7.01 -12.91 10.89
CA ALA A 17 8.20 -13.12 11.73
C ALA A 17 9.20 -11.96 11.67
N GLU A 18 9.35 -11.33 10.50
CA GLU A 18 10.27 -10.21 10.27
C GLU A 18 9.58 -8.83 10.23
N LEU A 19 8.29 -8.79 10.57
CA LEU A 19 7.51 -7.55 10.56
C LEU A 19 7.37 -6.98 11.97
N SER A 20 7.63 -5.68 12.09
CA SER A 20 7.31 -4.93 13.30
C SER A 20 5.79 -4.83 13.49
N THR A 21 5.36 -4.66 14.74
CA THR A 21 3.94 -4.44 15.07
C THR A 21 3.36 -3.23 14.32
N GLN A 22 4.18 -2.22 14.02
CA GLN A 22 3.75 -1.05 13.26
C GLN A 22 3.50 -1.38 11.79
N GLN A 23 4.40 -2.11 11.13
CA GLN A 23 4.19 -2.61 9.76
C GLN A 23 2.94 -3.48 9.67
N ILE A 24 2.74 -4.40 10.64
CA ILE A 24 1.53 -5.26 10.68
C ILE A 24 0.24 -4.42 10.76
N ARG A 25 0.22 -3.38 11.61
CA ARG A 25 -0.94 -2.49 11.71
C ARG A 25 -1.18 -1.73 10.41
N LEU A 26 -0.13 -1.19 9.80
CA LEU A 26 -0.23 -0.47 8.53
C LEU A 26 -0.78 -1.35 7.42
N ILE A 27 -0.29 -2.60 7.29
CA ILE A 27 -0.82 -3.56 6.30
C ILE A 27 -2.32 -3.81 6.50
N LYS A 28 -2.77 -3.97 7.74
CA LYS A 28 -4.21 -4.13 8.04
C LYS A 28 -5.02 -2.90 7.63
N SER A 29 -4.53 -1.71 7.96
CA SER A 29 -5.19 -0.45 7.61
C SER A 29 -5.21 -0.21 6.09
N ILE A 30 -4.13 -0.52 5.38
CA ILE A 30 -4.04 -0.46 3.92
C ILE A 30 -5.11 -1.36 3.29
N ASN A 31 -5.26 -2.60 3.77
CA ASN A 31 -6.28 -3.51 3.26
C ASN A 31 -7.70 -3.01 3.54
N ALA A 32 -7.94 -2.37 4.68
CA ALA A 32 -9.24 -1.79 5.02
C ALA A 32 -9.58 -0.59 4.12
N ILE A 33 -8.62 0.32 3.90
CA ILE A 33 -8.82 1.47 3.01
C ILE A 33 -8.99 1.01 1.57
N LEU A 34 -8.19 0.05 1.11
CA LEU A 34 -8.32 -0.52 -0.23
C LEU A 34 -9.74 -1.06 -0.45
N ALA A 35 -10.27 -1.82 0.51
CA ALA A 35 -11.64 -2.34 0.44
C ALA A 35 -12.67 -1.21 0.35
N ASN A 36 -12.48 -0.09 1.06
CA ASN A 36 -13.35 1.08 0.95
C ASN A 36 -13.23 1.76 -0.42
N VAL A 37 -12.01 2.05 -0.88
CA VAL A 37 -11.73 2.72 -2.15
C VAL A 37 -12.33 1.98 -3.34
N VAL A 38 -12.27 0.65 -3.35
CA VAL A 38 -12.80 -0.16 -4.48
C VAL A 38 -14.31 -0.39 -4.43
N THR A 39 -14.99 -0.01 -3.33
CA THR A 39 -16.43 -0.25 -3.15
C THR A 39 -17.27 0.99 -2.89
N THR A 40 -16.64 2.14 -2.62
CA THR A 40 -17.34 3.38 -2.35
C THR A 40 -18.00 3.96 -3.61
N ASP A 41 -19.22 4.45 -3.45
CA ASP A 41 -19.96 5.19 -4.49
C ASP A 41 -19.82 6.72 -4.33
N SER A 42 -19.13 7.17 -3.28
CA SER A 42 -18.88 8.59 -2.98
C SER A 42 -17.59 9.05 -3.64
N GLU A 43 -17.70 10.08 -4.49
CA GLU A 43 -16.55 10.68 -5.18
C GLU A 43 -15.52 11.21 -4.18
N GLU A 44 -15.97 11.94 -3.16
CA GLU A 44 -15.10 12.49 -2.12
C GLU A 44 -14.32 11.39 -1.40
N ASP A 45 -15.02 10.34 -0.93
CA ASP A 45 -14.39 9.20 -0.25
C ASP A 45 -13.43 8.45 -1.17
N PHE A 46 -13.73 8.38 -2.48
CA PHE A 46 -12.86 7.76 -3.46
C PHE A 46 -11.55 8.56 -3.62
N PHE A 47 -11.62 9.88 -3.78
CA PHE A 47 -10.43 10.72 -3.94
C PHE A 47 -9.60 10.78 -2.65
N GLU A 48 -10.23 11.03 -1.50
CA GLU A 48 -9.53 11.10 -0.22
C GLU A 48 -8.96 9.74 0.18
N GLY A 49 -9.76 8.68 0.03
CA GLY A 49 -9.33 7.31 0.31
C GLY A 49 -8.17 6.86 -0.57
N SER A 50 -8.18 7.21 -1.86
CA SER A 50 -7.08 6.90 -2.79
C SER A 50 -5.80 7.64 -2.40
N ALA A 51 -5.90 8.93 -2.06
CA ALA A 51 -4.75 9.69 -1.59
C ALA A 51 -4.18 9.13 -0.28
N GLU A 52 -5.05 8.76 0.67
CA GLU A 52 -4.61 8.15 1.92
C GLU A 52 -3.97 6.79 1.72
N PHE A 53 -4.54 5.93 0.87
CA PHE A 53 -3.95 4.65 0.50
C PHE A 53 -2.52 4.83 0.00
N MET A 54 -2.29 5.78 -0.91
CA MET A 54 -0.95 6.08 -1.44
C MET A 54 -0.01 6.60 -0.34
N ARG A 55 -0.47 7.49 0.55
CA ARG A 55 0.33 7.96 1.70
C ARG A 55 0.72 6.83 2.64
N MET A 56 -0.18 5.89 2.88
CA MET A 56 0.09 4.72 3.72
C MET A 56 1.11 3.77 3.09
N CYS A 57 1.02 3.53 1.78
CA CYS A 57 2.04 2.77 1.04
C CYS A 57 3.42 3.45 1.13
N ALA A 58 3.48 4.77 0.95
CA ALA A 58 4.73 5.52 1.10
C ALA A 58 5.31 5.41 2.53
N SER A 59 4.45 5.48 3.55
CA SER A 59 4.84 5.30 4.94
C SER A 59 5.40 3.89 5.21
N LEU A 60 4.83 2.86 4.59
CA LEU A 60 5.32 1.48 4.70
C LEU A 60 6.69 1.31 4.03
N ILE A 61 6.91 1.91 2.86
CA ILE A 61 8.21 1.92 2.16
C ILE A 61 9.28 2.59 3.02
N LYS A 62 8.97 3.73 3.65
CA LYS A 62 9.92 4.41 4.56
C LYS A 62 10.31 3.57 5.78
N GLN A 63 9.40 2.72 6.24
CA GLN A 63 9.61 1.81 7.37
C GLN A 63 10.12 0.44 6.94
N ALA A 64 10.40 0.21 5.66
CA ALA A 64 10.88 -1.08 5.19
C ALA A 64 12.24 -1.41 5.82
N ASN A 65 12.47 -2.70 6.11
CA ASN A 65 13.71 -3.14 6.75
C ASN A 65 14.95 -2.69 5.96
N PHE A 66 14.89 -2.65 4.63
CA PHE A 66 15.97 -2.10 3.79
C PHE A 66 16.28 -0.63 4.12
N ALA A 67 15.24 0.22 4.19
CA ALA A 67 15.38 1.63 4.48
C ALA A 67 15.87 1.89 5.91
N GLU A 68 15.30 1.20 6.90
CA GLU A 68 15.70 1.37 8.31
C GLU A 68 17.11 0.81 8.59
N ASN A 69 17.49 -0.33 7.99
CA ASN A 69 18.82 -0.92 8.19
C ASN A 69 19.95 -0.10 7.56
N LEU A 70 19.66 0.61 6.46
CA LEU A 70 20.64 1.45 5.75
C LEU A 70 20.57 2.92 6.16
N LYS A 71 19.65 3.27 7.07
CA LYS A 71 19.46 4.63 7.54
C LYS A 71 20.74 5.16 8.20
N GLY A 72 21.32 6.19 7.60
CA GLY A 72 22.55 6.81 8.10
C GLY A 72 23.85 6.08 7.70
N ILE A 73 23.76 4.99 6.95
CA ILE A 73 24.91 4.41 6.25
C ILE A 73 25.12 5.25 4.98
N ASP A 74 26.29 5.88 4.86
CA ASP A 74 26.70 6.75 3.75
C ASP A 74 25.84 8.01 3.52
N GLY A 75 24.89 8.32 4.43
CA GLY A 75 24.00 9.47 4.33
C GLY A 75 23.01 9.40 3.18
N ILE A 76 22.81 8.21 2.59
CA ILE A 76 21.96 8.02 1.42
C ILE A 76 20.49 7.90 1.85
N PRO A 77 19.58 8.77 1.36
CA PRO A 77 18.17 8.72 1.71
C PRO A 77 17.41 7.72 0.81
N TYR A 78 17.69 6.43 0.99
CA TYR A 78 17.18 5.37 0.11
C TYR A 78 15.65 5.32 0.02
N ALA A 79 14.95 5.58 1.12
CA ALA A 79 13.50 5.59 1.12
C ALA A 79 12.95 6.74 0.25
N GLU A 80 13.52 7.93 0.36
CA GLU A 80 13.17 9.09 -0.45
C GLU A 80 13.44 8.81 -1.93
N GLN A 81 14.62 8.28 -2.27
CA GLN A 81 14.98 7.92 -3.65
C GLN A 81 14.03 6.88 -4.26
N ALA A 82 13.66 5.85 -3.50
CA ALA A 82 12.72 4.84 -3.95
C ALA A 82 11.32 5.43 -4.20
N LEU A 83 10.89 6.38 -3.36
CA LEU A 83 9.60 7.06 -3.53
C LEU A 83 9.61 8.02 -4.71
N GLU A 84 10.67 8.80 -4.89
CA GLU A 84 10.86 9.67 -6.06
C GLU A 84 10.79 8.86 -7.36
N TYR A 85 11.58 7.79 -7.44
CA TYR A 85 11.54 6.88 -8.59
C TYR A 85 10.14 6.30 -8.84
N SER A 86 9.44 5.88 -7.78
CA SER A 86 8.08 5.32 -7.90
C SER A 86 7.08 6.35 -8.43
N MET A 87 7.19 7.61 -7.99
CA MET A 87 6.33 8.70 -8.45
C MET A 87 6.61 9.10 -9.90
N ASP A 88 7.89 9.11 -10.31
CA ASP A 88 8.27 9.37 -11.70
C ASP A 88 7.67 8.32 -12.63
N MET A 89 7.80 7.04 -12.26
CA MET A 89 7.20 5.93 -13.02
C MET A 89 5.67 6.02 -13.07
N LEU A 90 5.02 6.28 -11.94
CA LEU A 90 3.57 6.42 -11.90
C LEU A 90 3.09 7.59 -12.78
N THR A 91 3.77 8.73 -12.71
CA THR A 91 3.45 9.92 -13.52
C THR A 91 3.65 9.65 -15.01
N GLU A 92 4.71 8.95 -15.39
CA GLU A 92 4.95 8.52 -16.77
C GLU A 92 3.80 7.63 -17.27
N HIS A 93 3.37 6.64 -16.48
CA HIS A 93 2.27 5.74 -16.84
C HIS A 93 0.94 6.47 -17.01
N ILE A 94 0.62 7.40 -16.09
CA ILE A 94 -0.60 8.22 -16.17
C ILE A 94 -0.57 9.10 -17.43
N THR A 95 0.56 9.77 -17.70
CA THR A 95 0.69 10.68 -18.84
C THR A 95 0.60 9.95 -20.18
N ASN A 96 1.21 8.76 -20.27
CA ASN A 96 1.25 7.97 -21.49
C ASN A 96 0.01 7.07 -21.67
N SER A 97 -0.99 7.16 -20.79
CA SER A 97 -2.22 6.34 -20.79
C SER A 97 -1.96 4.84 -20.93
N LYS A 98 -0.79 4.34 -20.51
CA LYS A 98 -0.49 2.91 -20.48
C LYS A 98 -1.22 2.36 -19.28
N VAL A 99 -2.50 2.01 -19.46
CA VAL A 99 -3.22 1.16 -18.51
C VAL A 99 -2.47 -0.16 -18.46
N VAL A 100 -1.70 -0.36 -17.40
CA VAL A 100 -1.04 -1.63 -17.18
C VAL A 100 -2.14 -2.60 -16.74
N HIS A 101 -2.58 -3.44 -17.68
CA HIS A 101 -3.46 -4.56 -17.36
C HIS A 101 -2.63 -5.61 -16.62
N TYR A 102 -2.84 -5.72 -15.31
CA TYR A 102 -2.37 -6.84 -14.52
C TYR A 102 -3.49 -7.89 -14.50
N ASP A 103 -3.36 -8.95 -15.31
CA ASP A 103 -4.22 -10.13 -15.21
C ASP A 103 -3.72 -10.98 -14.04
N ASN A 104 -4.40 -10.91 -12.89
CA ASN A 104 -4.25 -11.86 -11.79
C ASN A 104 -5.62 -12.40 -11.37
#